data_AF-A0A2S2P2L7-F1
#
_entry.id   AF-A0A2S2P2L7-F1
#
_cell.length_a   1.000
_cell.length_b   1.000
_cell.length_c   1.000
_cell.angle_alpha   90.00
_cell.angle_beta   90.00
_cell.angle_gamma   90.00
#
_symmetry.space_group_name_H-M   'P 1'
#
loop_
_entity.id
_entity.type
_entity.pdbx_description
1 polymer ?
#
loop_
_entity_poly.entity_id
_entity_poly.type
_entity_poly.pdbx_seq_one_letter_code
_entity_poly.pdbx_strand_id
1 'polypeptide(L)'
;MPNIKGPGQWKRRLLASVVESQLLYAAPVWADTVSASARSVSLLVRPQRSIALRAIRAYRTVSDDAALVLAYMPPANLLALKRARIRARRKQQPAPDTPPMSLEKMKALERKTTLDIWQRSWAYSRKAQWTRRLIPDVRRWHDKPPAESADHV
;
A
#
# COMPACT_ATOMS: atom_id res chain seq x y z
N MET A 1 -10.42 -18.76 -0.90
CA MET A 1 -11.44 -18.21 0.02
C MET A 1 -12.67 -17.87 -0.80
N PRO A 2 -13.83 -18.44 -0.47
CA PRO A 2 -15.09 -18.09 -1.14
C PRO A 2 -15.42 -16.61 -0.94
N ASN A 3 -15.92 -15.95 -1.99
CA ASN A 3 -16.35 -14.54 -1.92
C ASN A 3 -17.65 -14.35 -1.12
N ILE A 4 -18.36 -15.42 -0.78
CA ILE A 4 -19.64 -15.42 -0.06
C ILE A 4 -19.50 -16.36 1.15
N LYS A 5 -19.94 -15.93 2.34
CA LYS A 5 -19.81 -16.64 3.64
C LYS A 5 -18.37 -16.86 4.15
N GLY A 6 -17.42 -16.01 3.73
CA GLY A 6 -16.03 -16.05 4.19
C GLY A 6 -15.76 -15.33 5.53
N PRO A 7 -14.52 -15.40 6.07
CA PRO A 7 -14.18 -14.80 7.36
C PRO A 7 -14.34 -13.27 7.38
N GLY A 8 -14.60 -12.72 8.57
CA GLY A 8 -14.78 -11.29 8.83
C GLY A 8 -13.63 -10.40 8.31
N GLN A 9 -13.91 -9.11 8.15
CA GLN A 9 -12.97 -8.13 7.57
C GLN A 9 -11.63 -8.09 8.33
N TRP A 10 -11.66 -8.17 9.67
CA TRP A 10 -10.46 -8.17 10.50
C TRP A 10 -9.55 -9.37 10.23
N LYS A 11 -10.10 -10.59 10.08
CA LYS A 11 -9.32 -11.80 9.76
C LYS A 11 -8.62 -11.67 8.42
N ARG A 12 -9.30 -11.06 7.44
CA ARG A 12 -8.73 -10.80 6.11
C ARG A 12 -7.63 -9.74 6.15
N ARG A 13 -7.79 -8.68 6.95
CA ARG A 13 -6.75 -7.66 7.19
C ARG A 13 -5.52 -8.27 7.86
N LEU A 14 -5.71 -9.17 8.82
CA LEU A 14 -4.61 -9.89 9.46
C LEU A 14 -3.85 -10.77 8.46
N LEU A 15 -4.56 -11.55 7.63
CA LEU A 15 -3.90 -12.34 6.59
C LEU A 15 -3.16 -11.46 5.58
N ALA A 16 -3.72 -10.30 5.25
CA ALA A 16 -3.05 -9.35 4.37
C ALA A 16 -1.76 -8.79 4.98
N SER A 17 -1.75 -8.44 6.28
CA SER A 17 -0.56 -7.92 6.94
C SER A 17 0.56 -8.97 7.05
N VAL A 18 0.21 -10.25 7.23
CA VAL A 18 1.18 -11.36 7.22
C VAL A 18 1.85 -11.46 5.86
N VAL A 19 1.07 -11.47 4.77
CA VAL A 19 1.67 -11.58 3.44
C VAL A 19 2.44 -10.32 3.06
N GLU A 20 1.96 -9.13 3.43
CA GLU A 20 2.71 -7.89 3.25
C GLU A 20 4.06 -7.94 3.99
N SER A 21 4.08 -8.50 5.21
CA SER A 21 5.32 -8.68 5.98
C SER A 21 6.29 -9.64 5.30
N GLN A 22 5.80 -10.76 4.77
CA GLN A 22 6.60 -11.73 4.01
C GLN A 22 7.15 -11.11 2.72
N LEU A 23 6.28 -10.46 1.93
CA LEU A 23 6.67 -9.78 0.68
C LEU A 23 7.76 -8.74 0.94
N LEU A 24 7.69 -8.01 2.06
CA LEU A 24 8.57 -6.88 2.34
C LEU A 24 9.73 -7.21 3.30
N TYR A 25 9.98 -8.48 3.61
CA TYR A 25 10.99 -8.90 4.60
C TYR A 25 12.39 -8.34 4.26
N ALA A 26 12.84 -8.53 3.01
CA ALA A 26 14.13 -8.05 2.52
C ALA A 26 14.01 -6.77 1.67
N ALA A 27 12.90 -6.02 1.80
CA ALA A 27 12.60 -4.87 0.93
C ALA A 27 13.77 -3.90 0.71
N PRO A 28 14.52 -3.45 1.73
CA PRO A 28 15.60 -2.50 1.52
C PRO A 28 16.76 -2.99 0.65
N VAL A 29 16.88 -4.30 0.39
CA VAL A 29 17.94 -4.88 -0.46
C VAL A 29 17.53 -4.88 -1.93
N TRP A 30 16.26 -5.16 -2.22
CA TRP A 30 15.77 -5.31 -3.59
C TRP A 30 14.88 -4.16 -4.09
N ALA A 31 14.46 -3.23 -3.22
CA ALA A 31 13.48 -2.19 -3.56
C ALA A 31 13.90 -1.38 -4.79
N ASP A 32 15.16 -0.95 -4.86
CA ASP A 32 15.66 -0.10 -5.94
C ASP A 32 15.78 -0.90 -7.25
N THR A 33 16.30 -2.13 -7.19
CA THR A 33 16.47 -3.00 -8.38
C THR A 33 15.14 -3.44 -8.98
N VAL A 34 14.16 -3.79 -8.14
CA VAL A 34 12.81 -4.17 -8.58
C VAL A 34 12.03 -2.97 -9.11
N SER A 35 12.19 -1.79 -8.49
CA SER A 35 11.49 -0.58 -8.92
C SER A 35 12.02 -0.01 -10.24
N ALA A 36 13.24 -0.37 -10.65
CA ALA A 36 13.82 0.03 -11.93
C ALA A 36 13.15 -0.63 -13.15
N SER A 37 12.41 -1.73 -12.97
CA SER A 37 11.77 -2.46 -14.07
C SER A 37 10.27 -2.62 -13.88
N ALA A 38 9.49 -2.14 -14.86
CA ALA A 38 8.04 -2.29 -14.88
C ALA A 38 7.60 -3.77 -14.82
N ARG A 39 8.39 -4.68 -15.43
CA ARG A 39 8.13 -6.12 -15.38
C ARG A 39 8.24 -6.65 -13.96
N SER A 40 9.32 -6.29 -13.26
CA SER A 40 9.56 -6.70 -11.88
C SER A 40 8.50 -6.15 -10.92
N VAL A 41 8.11 -4.88 -11.10
CA VAL A 41 6.99 -4.28 -10.36
C VAL A 41 5.69 -5.05 -10.62
N SER A 42 5.39 -5.42 -11.86
CA SER A 42 4.18 -6.18 -12.18
C SER A 42 4.17 -7.57 -11.52
N LEU A 43 5.32 -8.24 -11.44
CA LEU A 43 5.45 -9.54 -10.78
C LEU A 43 5.24 -9.42 -9.27
N LEU A 44 5.69 -8.32 -8.67
CA LEU A 44 5.49 -8.03 -7.24
C LEU A 44 4.03 -7.71 -6.90
N VAL A 45 3.33 -6.99 -7.80
CA VAL A 45 1.92 -6.59 -7.58
C VAL A 45 0.95 -7.76 -7.73
N ARG A 46 1.25 -8.76 -8.57
CA ARG A 46 0.39 -9.95 -8.77
C ARG A 46 -0.03 -10.67 -7.48
N PRO A 47 0.88 -11.11 -6.59
CA PRO A 47 0.51 -11.76 -5.33
C PRO A 47 -0.27 -10.80 -4.43
N GLN A 48 0.14 -9.53 -4.37
CA GLN A 48 -0.54 -8.50 -3.58
C GLN A 48 -2.00 -8.31 -4.02
N ARG A 49 -2.25 -8.25 -5.33
CA ARG A 49 -3.60 -8.17 -5.92
C ARG A 49 -4.46 -9.35 -5.50
N SER A 50 -3.94 -10.57 -5.52
CA SER A 50 -4.70 -11.77 -5.12
C SER A 50 -5.26 -11.63 -3.71
N ILE A 51 -4.49 -11.02 -2.81
CA ILE A 51 -4.87 -10.77 -1.43
C ILE A 51 -5.82 -9.58 -1.33
N ALA A 52 -5.57 -8.50 -2.06
CA ALA A 52 -6.45 -7.34 -2.13
C ALA A 52 -7.87 -7.75 -2.58
N LEU A 53 -7.99 -8.57 -3.64
CA LEU A 53 -9.27 -9.10 -4.12
C LEU A 53 -9.99 -9.92 -3.04
N ARG A 54 -9.26 -10.74 -2.29
CA ARG A 54 -9.83 -11.51 -1.16
C ARG A 54 -10.25 -10.61 -0.01
N ALA A 55 -9.47 -9.56 0.26
CA ALA A 55 -9.76 -8.58 1.30
C ALA A 55 -11.05 -7.80 1.01
N ILE A 56 -11.34 -7.49 -0.27
CA ILE A 56 -12.55 -6.75 -0.67
C ILE A 56 -13.70 -7.62 -1.20
N ARG A 57 -13.50 -8.95 -1.33
CA ARG A 57 -14.46 -9.90 -1.93
C ARG A 57 -14.83 -9.58 -3.39
N ALA A 58 -13.89 -9.03 -4.14
CA ALA A 58 -14.10 -8.66 -5.53
C ALA A 58 -13.88 -9.84 -6.50
N TYR A 59 -14.40 -9.68 -7.72
CA TYR A 59 -14.18 -10.60 -8.82
C TYR A 59 -12.75 -10.54 -9.35
N ARG A 60 -12.30 -11.64 -9.98
CA ARG A 60 -10.96 -11.76 -10.58
C ARG A 60 -10.73 -10.85 -11.78
N THR A 61 -11.76 -10.18 -12.30
CA THR A 61 -11.68 -9.21 -13.41
C THR A 61 -11.32 -7.80 -12.96
N VAL A 62 -11.44 -7.50 -11.66
CA VAL A 62 -11.08 -6.17 -11.13
C VAL A 62 -9.58 -5.93 -11.32
N SER A 63 -9.21 -4.79 -11.88
CA SER A 63 -7.82 -4.45 -12.15
C SER A 63 -7.00 -4.30 -10.87
N ASP A 64 -5.68 -4.47 -11.01
CA ASP A 64 -4.73 -4.44 -9.90
C ASP A 64 -4.82 -3.10 -9.14
N ASP A 65 -4.80 -1.99 -9.88
CA ASP A 65 -4.87 -0.64 -9.29
C ASP A 65 -6.17 -0.42 -8.52
N ALA A 66 -7.31 -0.83 -9.09
CA ALA A 66 -8.61 -0.70 -8.43
C ALA A 66 -8.70 -1.59 -7.18
N ALA A 67 -8.22 -2.83 -7.27
CA ALA A 67 -8.23 -3.76 -6.15
C ALA A 67 -7.41 -3.24 -4.96
N LEU A 68 -6.22 -2.67 -5.23
CA LEU A 68 -5.34 -2.11 -4.21
C LEU A 68 -5.95 -0.87 -3.54
N VAL A 69 -6.54 0.04 -4.31
CA VAL A 69 -7.23 1.24 -3.75
C VAL A 69 -8.40 0.84 -2.88
N LEU A 70 -9.27 -0.07 -3.35
CA LEU A 70 -10.43 -0.54 -2.59
C LEU A 70 -10.03 -1.32 -1.34
N ALA A 71 -8.90 -2.02 -1.36
CA ALA A 71 -8.39 -2.78 -0.23
C ALA A 71 -7.64 -1.92 0.80
N TYR A 72 -7.47 -0.61 0.56
CA TYR A 72 -6.63 0.27 1.35
C TYR A 72 -5.18 -0.25 1.45
N MET A 73 -4.64 -0.75 0.34
CA MET A 73 -3.31 -1.36 0.26
C MET A 73 -2.44 -0.60 -0.73
N PRO A 74 -1.43 0.17 -0.28
CA PRO A 74 -0.48 0.79 -1.20
C PRO A 74 0.30 -0.28 -1.98
N PRO A 75 0.64 -0.04 -3.26
CA PRO A 75 1.45 -0.97 -4.05
C PRO A 75 2.75 -1.40 -3.35
N ALA A 76 3.07 -2.68 -3.42
CA ALA A 76 4.19 -3.29 -2.70
C ALA A 76 5.55 -2.68 -3.05
N ASN A 77 5.74 -2.24 -4.30
CA ASN A 77 6.96 -1.53 -4.71
C ASN A 77 7.11 -0.19 -3.97
N LEU A 78 6.01 0.56 -3.79
CA LEU A 78 6.03 1.82 -3.04
C LEU A 78 6.30 1.59 -1.55
N LEU A 79 5.72 0.53 -0.98
CA LEU A 79 6.01 0.12 0.40
C LEU A 79 7.47 -0.32 0.58
N ALA A 80 8.04 -0.99 -0.41
CA ALA A 80 9.44 -1.40 -0.39
C ALA A 80 10.39 -0.20 -0.45
N LEU A 81 10.13 0.74 -1.37
CA LEU A 81 10.88 2.01 -1.47
C LEU A 81 10.78 2.83 -0.18
N LYS A 82 9.59 2.89 0.43
CA LYS A 82 9.39 3.51 1.75
C LYS A 82 10.30 2.87 2.81
N ARG A 83 10.35 1.53 2.90
CA ARG A 83 11.23 0.81 3.86
C ARG A 83 12.71 1.06 3.56
N ALA A 84 13.10 1.13 2.29
CA ALA A 84 14.46 1.43 1.87
C ALA A 84 14.89 2.85 2.31
N ARG A 85 14.05 3.86 2.04
CA ARG A 85 14.30 5.26 2.45
C ARG A 85 14.41 5.42 3.97
N ILE A 86 13.50 4.79 4.72
CA ILE A 86 13.55 4.77 6.20
C ILE A 86 14.88 4.16 6.68
N ARG A 87 15.31 3.05 6.09
CA ARG A 87 16.59 2.40 6.45
C ARG A 87 17.78 3.28 6.10
N ALA A 88 17.78 3.91 4.93
CA ALA A 88 18.85 4.81 4.49
C ALA A 88 18.98 6.03 5.42
N ARG A 89 17.85 6.70 5.75
CA ARG A 89 17.83 7.82 6.69
C ARG A 89 18.30 7.43 8.10
N ARG A 90 17.96 6.23 8.58
CA ARG A 90 18.47 5.73 9.88
C ARG A 90 19.98 5.50 9.90
N LYS A 91 20.59 5.22 8.74
CA LYS A 91 22.05 5.07 8.63
C LYS A 91 22.77 6.42 8.55
N GLN A 92 22.09 7.48 8.15
CA GLN A 92 22.67 8.82 8.12
C GLN A 92 22.81 9.33 9.56
N GLN A 93 24.02 9.73 9.94
CA GLN A 93 24.24 10.44 11.19
C GLN A 93 23.61 11.84 11.08
N PRO A 94 22.87 12.29 12.10
CA PRO A 94 22.34 13.65 12.11
C PRO A 94 23.50 14.65 12.06
N ALA A 95 23.28 15.78 11.38
CA ALA A 95 24.23 16.89 11.41
C ALA A 95 24.44 17.35 12.86
N PRO A 96 25.66 17.78 13.24
CA PRO A 96 26.00 18.10 14.63
C PRO A 96 25.08 19.14 15.28
N ASP A 97 24.46 20.03 14.49
CA ASP A 97 23.62 21.13 14.97
C ASP A 97 22.09 20.89 14.86
N THR A 98 21.66 19.70 14.43
CA THR A 98 20.23 19.40 14.26
C THR A 98 19.79 18.25 15.17
N PRO A 99 18.74 18.43 16.00
CA PRO A 99 18.23 17.34 16.81
C PRO A 99 17.75 16.20 15.91
N PRO A 100 18.06 14.93 16.25
CA PRO A 100 17.68 13.80 15.44
C PRO A 100 16.15 13.74 15.29
N MET A 101 15.69 13.65 14.04
CA MET A 101 14.27 13.52 13.75
C MET A 101 13.72 12.22 14.37
N SER A 102 12.60 12.30 15.08
CA SER A 102 11.99 11.12 15.69
C SER A 102 11.54 10.11 14.62
N LEU A 103 11.58 8.82 14.97
CA LEU A 103 11.16 7.74 14.08
C LEU A 103 9.72 7.93 13.59
N GLU A 104 8.83 8.40 14.47
CA GLU A 104 7.43 8.66 14.14
C GLU A 104 7.29 9.81 13.13
N LYS A 105 8.01 10.91 13.30
CA LYS A 105 8.05 12.00 12.30
C LYS A 105 8.56 11.51 10.95
N MET A 106 9.63 10.70 10.95
CA MET A 106 10.17 10.13 9.72
C MET A 106 9.17 9.19 9.02
N LYS A 107 8.50 8.30 9.77
CA LYS A 107 7.46 7.42 9.23
C LYS A 107 6.28 8.20 8.65
N ALA A 108 5.87 9.29 9.29
CA ALA A 108 4.76 10.14 8.84
C ALA A 108 5.10 10.86 7.52
N LEU A 109 6.31 11.43 7.41
CA LEU A 109 6.79 12.06 6.17
C LEU A 109 6.86 11.07 5.01
N GLU A 110 7.43 9.89 5.26
CA GLU A 110 7.53 8.85 4.24
C GLU A 110 6.15 8.27 3.88
N ARG A 111 5.20 8.21 4.83
CA ARG A 111 3.80 7.87 4.53
C ARG A 111 3.18 8.88 3.57
N LYS A 112 3.30 10.19 3.84
CA LYS A 112 2.80 11.25 2.95
C LYS A 112 3.41 11.13 1.56
N THR A 113 4.74 10.98 1.48
CA THR A 113 5.46 10.80 0.22
C THR A 113 4.98 9.57 -0.56
N THR A 114 4.75 8.45 0.14
CA THR A 114 4.24 7.20 -0.46
C THR A 114 2.84 7.42 -1.05
N LEU A 115 1.96 8.07 -0.30
CA LEU A 115 0.60 8.40 -0.76
C LEU A 115 0.62 9.39 -1.93
N ASP A 116 1.55 10.34 -1.95
CA ASP A 116 1.69 11.30 -3.04
C ASP A 116 2.12 10.62 -4.34
N ILE A 117 3.10 9.71 -4.28
CA ILE A 117 3.54 8.92 -5.43
C ILE A 117 2.42 8.01 -5.92
N TRP A 118 1.69 7.38 -4.99
CA TRP A 118 0.57 6.52 -5.34
C TRP A 118 -0.58 7.30 -5.99
N GLN A 119 -0.89 8.49 -5.49
CA GLN A 119 -1.89 9.37 -6.10
C GLN A 119 -1.51 9.72 -7.54
N ARG A 120 -0.23 9.96 -7.83
CA ARG A 120 0.25 10.20 -9.20
C ARG A 120 0.05 8.96 -10.07
N SER A 121 0.46 7.77 -9.62
CA SER A 121 0.27 6.55 -10.42
C SER A 121 -1.20 6.24 -10.66
N TRP A 122 -2.07 6.50 -9.67
CA TRP A 122 -3.52 6.37 -9.79
C TRP A 122 -4.12 7.35 -10.81
N ALA A 123 -3.72 8.62 -10.75
CA ALA A 123 -4.17 9.66 -11.67
C ALA A 123 -3.86 9.34 -13.14
N TYR A 124 -2.78 8.61 -13.42
CA TYR A 124 -2.39 8.21 -14.78
C TYR A 124 -2.78 6.78 -15.16
N SER A 125 -3.38 5.99 -14.25
CA SER A 125 -3.73 4.60 -14.56
C SER A 125 -4.82 4.49 -15.63
N ARG A 126 -4.56 3.68 -16.66
CA ARG A 126 -5.56 3.30 -17.68
C ARG A 126 -6.44 2.13 -17.25
N LYS A 127 -6.08 1.40 -16.19
CA LYS A 127 -6.69 0.10 -15.83
C LYS A 127 -7.92 0.22 -14.93
N ALA A 128 -8.24 1.42 -14.44
CA ALA A 128 -9.26 1.60 -13.40
C ALA A 128 -10.07 2.90 -13.60
N GLN A 129 -10.34 3.28 -14.86
CA GLN A 129 -10.93 4.58 -15.19
C GLN A 129 -12.24 4.86 -14.43
N TRP A 130 -13.14 3.87 -14.32
CA TRP A 130 -14.42 4.06 -13.63
C TRP A 130 -14.24 4.20 -12.12
N THR A 131 -13.43 3.34 -11.50
CA THR A 131 -13.09 3.43 -10.06
C THR A 131 -12.40 4.75 -9.73
N ARG A 132 -11.55 5.27 -10.62
CA ARG A 132 -10.89 6.57 -10.44
C ARG A 132 -11.85 7.74 -10.52
N ARG A 133 -12.92 7.65 -11.32
CA ARG A 133 -13.98 8.67 -11.32
C ARG A 133 -14.68 8.74 -9.95
N LEU A 134 -14.89 7.61 -9.30
CA LEU A 134 -15.53 7.53 -7.98
C LEU A 134 -14.57 7.88 -6.83
N ILE A 135 -13.31 7.46 -6.93
CA ILE A 135 -12.26 7.69 -5.95
C ILE A 135 -11.14 8.46 -6.65
N PRO A 136 -11.26 9.78 -6.83
CA PRO A 136 -10.24 10.56 -7.52
C PRO A 136 -8.99 10.75 -6.68
N ASP A 137 -9.12 10.77 -5.35
CA ASP A 137 -8.04 11.00 -4.39
C ASP A 137 -7.89 9.82 -3.41
N VAL A 138 -6.79 9.08 -3.58
CA VAL A 138 -6.42 7.94 -2.74
C VAL A 138 -5.96 8.40 -1.35
N ARG A 139 -5.45 9.62 -1.22
CA ARG A 139 -5.00 10.19 0.06
C ARG A 139 -6.20 10.34 0.99
N ARG A 140 -7.22 11.05 0.49
CA ARG A 140 -8.50 11.22 1.20
C ARG A 140 -9.18 9.89 1.50
N TRP A 141 -9.11 8.94 0.57
CA TRP A 141 -9.64 7.59 0.79
C TRP A 141 -8.95 6.91 1.96
N HIS A 142 -7.62 6.97 2.03
CA HIS A 142 -6.82 6.36 3.09
C HIS A 142 -6.94 7.02 4.47
N ASP A 143 -7.25 8.31 4.50
CA ASP A 143 -7.42 9.06 5.75
C ASP A 143 -8.88 9.03 6.25
N LYS A 144 -9.80 8.39 5.50
CA LYS A 144 -11.18 8.21 5.93
C LYS A 144 -11.23 7.28 7.16
N PRO A 145 -11.94 7.66 8.24
CA PRO A 145 -12.14 6.75 9.37
C PRO A 145 -12.89 5.48 8.91
N PRO A 146 -12.50 4.29 9.39
CA PRO A 146 -13.21 3.05 9.06
C PRO A 146 -14.68 3.19 9.46
N ALA A 147 -15.59 2.75 8.59
CA ALA A 147 -17.04 2.87 8.77
C ALA A 147 -17.63 2.03 9.92
N GLU A 148 -16.81 1.52 10.84
CA GLU A 148 -17.21 0.66 11.97
C GLU A 148 -17.77 1.44 13.18
N SER A 149 -18.23 2.68 13.00
CA SER A 149 -18.90 3.45 14.06
C SER A 149 -20.42 3.62 13.85
N ALA A 150 -21.04 2.83 12.96
CA ALA A 150 -22.47 2.97 12.64
C ALA A 150 -23.33 1.71 12.92
N ASP A 151 -22.74 0.55 13.21
CA ASP A 151 -23.49 -0.72 13.36
C ASP A 151 -23.50 -1.26 14.80
N HIS A 152 -23.73 -0.37 15.77
CA HIS A 152 -24.10 -0.74 17.14
C HIS A 152 -25.29 0.12 17.61
N VAL A 153 -26.49 -0.26 17.15
CA VAL A 153 -27.76 -0.06 17.86
C VAL A 153 -28.55 -1.36 17.75
#